data_AF-A0A520BMI6-F1
#
_entry.id   AF-A0A520BMI6-F1
#
_cell.length_a   1.000
_cell.length_b   1.000
_cell.length_c   1.000
_cell.angle_alpha   90.00
_cell.angle_beta   90.00
_cell.angle_gamma   90.00
#
_symmetry.space_group_name_H-M   'P 1'
#
loop_
_entity.id
_entity.type
_entity.pdbx_description
1 polymer ?
#
loop_
_entity_poly.entity_id
_entity_poly.type
_entity_poly.pdbx_seq_one_letter_code
_entity_poly.pdbx_strand_id
1 'polypeptide(L)'
;MTIEKKRILSIDILRGLVMVIMALDHTRDFFHHNGSMMSDPMDPETTNLFLYFTRWITHFCAPTFVFLSGISAYLSSKNKDPKQASSFLIKRGLWLVVVEIVLITLGLTFNPFYNFIILQVIWAIGCSMILLGIVTRFSQKSVLVVGILLFFGHNLLNYVTLPATGTFYGNLIQVLLTGRGNVIPIGQQHFIGAFYTILPWTALMFIGYA
;
A
#
# COMPACT_ATOMS: atom_id res chain seq x y z
N MET A 1 26.24 -9.54 -28.25
CA MET A 1 26.12 -10.36 -27.03
C MET A 1 25.05 -9.74 -26.15
N THR A 2 23.82 -10.24 -26.25
CA THR A 2 22.70 -9.78 -25.40
C THR A 2 22.97 -10.27 -23.99
N ILE A 3 23.22 -9.35 -23.05
CA ILE A 3 23.30 -9.68 -21.64
C ILE A 3 21.92 -10.23 -21.25
N GLU A 4 21.78 -11.55 -21.09
CA GLU A 4 20.56 -12.13 -20.55
C GLU A 4 20.29 -11.49 -19.19
N LYS A 5 19.15 -10.82 -19.07
CA LYS A 5 18.64 -10.36 -17.78
C LYS A 5 18.31 -11.59 -16.95
N LYS A 6 19.26 -12.04 -16.14
CA LYS A 6 19.05 -13.14 -15.20
C LYS A 6 18.01 -12.70 -14.16
N ARG A 7 16.77 -13.18 -14.32
CA ARG A 7 15.70 -12.98 -13.34
C ARG A 7 16.02 -13.76 -12.07
N ILE A 8 15.63 -13.20 -10.92
CA ILE A 8 15.79 -13.88 -9.64
C ILE A 8 14.54 -14.70 -9.39
N LEU A 9 14.63 -16.00 -9.68
CA LEU A 9 13.50 -16.93 -9.67
C LEU A 9 12.77 -16.96 -8.31
N SER A 10 13.50 -16.92 -7.20
CA SER A 10 12.91 -16.94 -5.86
C SER A 10 11.99 -15.73 -5.60
N ILE A 11 12.37 -14.55 -6.08
CA ILE A 11 11.55 -13.33 -5.98
C ILE A 11 10.29 -13.48 -6.84
N ASP A 12 10.44 -14.00 -8.05
CA ASP A 12 9.32 -14.19 -8.97
C ASP A 12 8.30 -15.21 -8.42
N ILE A 13 8.77 -16.33 -7.87
CA ILE A 13 7.92 -17.35 -7.23
C ILE A 13 7.19 -16.76 -6.03
N LEU A 14 7.90 -16.07 -5.13
CA LEU A 14 7.29 -15.50 -3.93
C LEU A 14 6.23 -14.44 -4.28
N ARG A 15 6.50 -13.58 -5.27
CA ARG A 15 5.51 -12.61 -5.77
C ARG A 15 4.29 -13.31 -6.34
N GLY A 16 4.50 -14.37 -7.14
CA GLY A 16 3.42 -15.20 -7.69
C GLY A 16 2.54 -15.79 -6.61
N LEU A 17 3.15 -16.43 -5.62
CA LEU A 17 2.45 -17.02 -4.47
C LEU A 17 1.64 -15.97 -3.70
N VAL A 18 2.23 -14.82 -3.40
CA VAL A 18 1.55 -13.74 -2.68
C VAL A 18 0.36 -13.20 -3.47
N MET A 19 0.44 -13.07 -4.80
CA MET A 19 -0.69 -12.64 -5.62
C MET A 19 -1.85 -13.66 -5.60
N VAL A 20 -1.55 -14.96 -5.64
CA VAL A 20 -2.57 -16.02 -5.54
C VAL A 20 -3.26 -16.00 -4.18
N ILE A 21 -2.49 -15.88 -3.09
CA ILE A 21 -3.05 -15.79 -1.73
C ILE A 21 -3.85 -14.49 -1.56
N MET A 22 -3.40 -13.36 -2.12
CA MET A 22 -4.14 -12.10 -2.10
C MET A 22 -5.49 -12.20 -2.81
N ALA A 23 -5.58 -12.97 -3.90
CA ALA A 23 -6.85 -13.22 -4.57
C ALA A 23 -7.86 -13.98 -3.69
N LEU A 24 -7.38 -14.86 -2.80
CA LEU A 24 -8.23 -15.50 -1.79
C LEU A 24 -8.85 -14.47 -0.83
N ASP A 25 -8.07 -13.48 -0.38
CA ASP A 25 -8.53 -12.39 0.49
C ASP A 25 -9.68 -11.62 -0.16
N HIS A 26 -9.48 -11.19 -1.41
CA HIS A 26 -10.49 -10.45 -2.16
C HIS A 26 -11.71 -11.31 -2.51
N THR A 27 -11.55 -12.60 -2.81
CA THR A 27 -12.68 -13.49 -3.08
C THR A 27 -13.57 -13.65 -1.83
N ARG A 28 -12.97 -13.77 -0.65
CA ARG A 28 -13.72 -13.85 0.60
C ARG A 28 -14.66 -12.66 0.77
N ASP A 29 -14.17 -11.44 0.52
CA ASP A 29 -14.92 -10.20 0.74
C ASP A 29 -16.20 -10.09 -0.10
N PHE A 30 -16.29 -10.80 -1.23
CA PHE A 30 -17.47 -10.78 -2.12
C PHE A 30 -18.40 -11.98 -1.96
N PHE A 31 -17.87 -13.17 -1.63
CA PHE A 31 -18.65 -14.41 -1.69
C PHE A 31 -19.08 -14.95 -0.33
N HIS A 32 -18.52 -14.47 0.78
CA HIS A 32 -18.86 -14.98 2.11
C HIS A 32 -20.14 -14.32 2.66
N HIS A 33 -21.21 -15.10 2.83
CA HIS A 33 -22.58 -14.62 3.14
C HIS A 33 -22.69 -13.84 4.49
N ASN A 34 -21.85 -14.17 5.47
CA ASN A 34 -21.69 -13.43 6.75
C ASN A 34 -20.36 -12.66 6.83
N GLY A 35 -19.61 -12.59 5.74
CA GLY A 35 -18.30 -11.94 5.63
C GLY A 35 -18.35 -10.80 4.63
N SER A 36 -19.44 -10.03 4.62
CA SER A 36 -19.45 -8.73 3.96
C SER A 36 -18.31 -7.87 4.52
N MET A 37 -17.90 -6.81 3.81
CA MET A 37 -16.98 -5.78 4.32
C MET A 37 -17.37 -5.20 5.70
N MET A 38 -18.52 -5.57 6.27
CA MET A 38 -19.07 -5.08 7.53
C MET A 38 -18.71 -5.92 8.77
N SER A 39 -18.13 -7.12 8.63
CA SER A 39 -17.78 -7.98 9.77
C SER A 39 -16.27 -8.28 9.78
N ASP A 40 -15.61 -8.07 10.92
CA ASP A 40 -14.17 -8.35 11.04
C ASP A 40 -13.91 -9.86 11.12
N PRO A 41 -13.26 -10.48 10.11
CA PRO A 41 -12.99 -11.92 10.14
C PRO A 41 -11.99 -12.34 11.24
N MET A 42 -11.38 -11.40 11.96
CA MET A 42 -10.52 -11.64 13.12
C MET A 42 -11.23 -11.44 14.47
N ASP A 43 -12.50 -11.01 14.47
CA ASP A 43 -13.27 -10.85 15.71
C ASP A 43 -13.62 -12.23 16.30
N PRO A 44 -13.12 -12.57 17.50
CA PRO A 44 -13.36 -13.88 18.12
C PRO A 44 -14.84 -14.11 18.48
N GLU A 45 -15.67 -13.07 18.59
CA GLU A 45 -17.09 -13.21 18.93
C GLU A 45 -17.94 -13.61 17.72
N THR A 46 -17.49 -13.29 16.51
CA THR A 46 -18.27 -13.45 15.28
C THR A 46 -17.60 -14.34 14.22
N THR A 47 -16.31 -14.63 14.37
CA THR A 47 -15.56 -15.46 13.40
C THR A 47 -15.65 -16.95 13.70
N ASN A 48 -15.20 -17.77 12.74
CA ASN A 48 -14.93 -19.18 12.94
C ASN A 48 -13.46 -19.48 12.58
N LEU A 49 -12.97 -20.65 12.97
CA LEU A 49 -11.57 -21.02 12.80
C LEU A 49 -11.10 -20.92 11.34
N PHE A 50 -11.91 -21.39 10.38
CA PHE A 50 -11.56 -21.35 8.96
C PHE A 50 -11.51 -19.93 8.42
N LEU A 51 -12.49 -19.09 8.76
CA LEU A 51 -12.55 -17.68 8.34
C LEU A 51 -11.37 -16.89 8.90
N TYR A 52 -11.07 -17.06 10.20
CA TYR A 52 -9.89 -16.48 10.83
C TYR A 52 -8.60 -16.88 10.10
N PHE A 53 -8.40 -18.18 9.82
CA PHE A 53 -7.21 -18.65 9.13
C PHE A 53 -7.06 -18.05 7.73
N THR A 54 -8.15 -17.90 6.97
CA THR A 54 -8.07 -17.23 5.66
C THR A 54 -7.60 -15.79 5.79
N ARG A 55 -8.08 -15.04 6.80
CA ARG A 55 -7.62 -13.67 7.05
C ARG A 55 -6.18 -13.62 7.56
N TRP A 56 -5.81 -14.53 8.44
CA TRP A 56 -4.47 -14.58 9.03
C TRP A 56 -3.39 -14.83 7.97
N ILE A 57 -3.58 -15.82 7.08
CA ILE A 57 -2.62 -16.12 6.00
C ILE A 57 -2.50 -14.93 5.03
N THR A 58 -3.62 -14.29 4.70
CA THR A 58 -3.67 -13.18 3.75
C THR A 58 -3.15 -11.85 4.32
N HIS A 59 -3.08 -11.71 5.65
CA HIS A 59 -2.57 -10.51 6.32
C HIS A 59 -1.14 -10.17 5.91
N PHE A 60 -0.32 -11.19 5.61
CA PHE A 60 1.06 -11.02 5.19
C PHE A 60 1.21 -10.60 3.73
N CYS A 61 0.16 -10.73 2.91
CA CYS A 61 0.26 -10.49 1.48
C CYS A 61 0.64 -9.04 1.15
N ALA A 62 -0.06 -8.07 1.73
CA ALA A 62 0.24 -6.67 1.46
C ALA A 62 1.66 -6.27 1.94
N PRO A 63 2.10 -6.56 3.19
CA PRO A 63 3.46 -6.24 3.64
C PRO A 63 4.55 -6.87 2.76
N THR A 64 4.40 -8.16 2.44
CA THR A 64 5.36 -8.87 1.58
C THR A 64 5.38 -8.29 0.17
N PHE A 65 4.23 -7.95 -0.40
CA PHE A 65 4.16 -7.37 -1.75
C PHE A 65 4.81 -5.98 -1.83
N VAL A 66 4.58 -5.12 -0.83
CA VAL A 66 5.21 -3.79 -0.76
C VAL A 66 6.73 -3.90 -0.57
N PHE A 67 7.19 -4.79 0.31
CA PHE A 67 8.62 -5.06 0.50
C PHE A 67 9.30 -5.56 -0.79
N LEU A 68 8.69 -6.55 -1.47
CA LEU A 68 9.19 -7.08 -2.75
C LEU A 68 9.15 -6.03 -3.88
N SER A 69 8.22 -5.07 -3.80
CA SER A 69 8.19 -3.92 -4.71
C SER A 69 9.40 -3.02 -4.50
N GLY A 70 9.84 -2.82 -3.24
CA GLY A 70 11.10 -2.15 -2.90
C GLY A 70 12.31 -2.85 -3.50
N ILE A 71 12.43 -4.18 -3.31
CA ILE A 71 13.52 -4.98 -3.91
C ILE A 71 13.50 -4.86 -5.43
N SER A 72 12.31 -4.95 -6.04
CA SER A 72 12.15 -4.81 -7.49
C SER A 72 12.58 -3.42 -7.99
N ALA A 73 12.29 -2.37 -7.21
CA ALA A 73 12.71 -1.01 -7.51
C ALA A 73 14.24 -0.88 -7.44
N TYR A 74 14.90 -1.49 -6.45
CA TYR A 74 16.37 -1.53 -6.35
C TYR A 74 17.00 -2.23 -7.54
N LEU A 75 16.56 -3.46 -7.84
CA LEU A 75 17.08 -4.24 -8.97
C LEU A 75 16.86 -3.52 -10.31
N SER A 76 15.73 -2.82 -10.46
CA SER A 76 15.43 -2.00 -11.64
C SER A 76 16.30 -0.75 -11.74
N SER A 77 16.84 -0.25 -10.63
CA SER A 77 17.63 0.98 -10.54
C SER A 77 19.14 0.73 -10.59
N LYS A 78 19.60 -0.50 -10.33
CA LYS A 78 21.03 -0.86 -10.22
C LYS A 78 21.92 -0.42 -11.40
N ASN A 79 21.37 -0.40 -12.61
CA ASN A 79 22.09 -0.05 -13.84
C ASN A 79 21.60 1.28 -14.46
N LYS A 80 20.96 2.15 -13.67
CA LYS A 80 20.45 3.44 -14.13
C LYS A 80 21.17 4.58 -13.43
N ASP A 81 21.32 5.70 -14.13
CA ASP A 81 21.70 6.96 -13.50
C ASP A 81 20.66 7.34 -12.41
N PRO A 82 21.07 7.93 -11.27
CA PRO A 82 20.15 8.28 -10.19
C PRO A 82 18.95 9.14 -10.63
N LYS A 83 19.13 10.07 -11.58
CA LYS A 83 18.05 10.89 -12.12
C LYS A 83 17.07 10.06 -12.95
N GLN A 84 17.59 9.11 -13.74
CA GLN A 84 16.76 8.20 -14.54
C GLN A 84 15.99 7.22 -13.65
N ALA A 85 16.64 6.65 -12.63
CA ALA A 85 16.02 5.78 -11.64
C ALA A 85 14.88 6.52 -10.90
N SER A 86 15.17 7.73 -10.40
CA SER A 86 14.20 8.61 -9.74
C SER A 86 12.99 8.90 -10.63
N SER A 87 13.22 9.38 -11.86
CA SER A 87 12.14 9.69 -12.80
C SER A 87 11.30 8.46 -13.15
N PHE A 88 11.93 7.30 -13.31
CA PHE A 88 11.25 6.04 -13.58
C PHE A 88 10.31 5.64 -12.42
N LEU A 89 10.77 5.75 -11.18
CA LEU A 89 9.96 5.43 -9.99
C LEU A 89 8.80 6.40 -9.83
N ILE A 90 9.04 7.72 -9.97
CA ILE A 90 8.00 8.75 -9.84
C ILE A 90 6.92 8.57 -10.92
N LYS A 91 7.30 8.36 -12.19
CA LYS A 91 6.34 8.15 -13.28
C LYS A 91 5.48 6.91 -13.05
N ARG A 92 6.08 5.80 -12.60
CA ARG A 92 5.33 4.60 -12.27
C ARG A 92 4.43 4.79 -11.05
N GLY A 93 4.90 5.47 -10.02
CA GLY A 93 4.11 5.75 -8.83
C GLY A 93 2.89 6.62 -9.15
N LEU A 94 3.07 7.68 -9.94
CA LEU A 94 1.97 8.51 -10.44
C LEU A 94 0.99 7.70 -11.29
N TRP A 95 1.48 6.81 -12.15
CA TRP A 95 0.62 5.93 -12.92
C TRP A 95 -0.23 5.02 -12.03
N LEU A 96 0.34 4.41 -10.99
CA LEU A 96 -0.41 3.57 -10.04
C LEU A 96 -1.47 4.35 -9.27
N VAL A 97 -1.15 5.58 -8.86
CA VAL A 97 -2.11 6.50 -8.24
C VAL A 97 -3.30 6.77 -9.17
N VAL A 98 -3.03 7.08 -10.44
CA VAL A 98 -4.08 7.33 -11.44
C VAL A 98 -4.92 6.07 -11.67
N VAL A 99 -4.28 4.90 -11.79
CA VAL A 99 -4.97 3.62 -11.97
C VAL A 99 -5.91 3.34 -10.79
N GLU A 100 -5.49 3.60 -9.56
CA GLU A 100 -6.34 3.40 -8.38
C GLU A 100 -7.59 4.30 -8.41
N ILE A 101 -7.37 5.60 -8.64
CA ILE A 101 -8.44 6.60 -8.63
C ILE A 101 -9.41 6.37 -9.79
N VAL A 102 -8.91 6.00 -10.97
CA VAL A 102 -9.73 5.90 -12.18
C VAL A 102 -10.28 4.49 -12.39
N LEU A 103 -9.40 3.49 -12.51
CA LEU A 103 -9.79 2.14 -12.92
C LEU A 103 -10.30 1.32 -11.74
N ILE A 104 -9.58 1.32 -10.62
CA ILE A 104 -9.93 0.46 -9.48
C ILE A 104 -11.17 1.00 -8.77
N THR A 105 -11.23 2.30 -8.50
CA THR A 105 -12.44 2.92 -7.93
C THR A 105 -13.67 2.67 -8.80
N LEU A 106 -13.58 2.85 -10.12
CA LEU A 106 -14.71 2.56 -11.02
C LEU A 106 -15.07 1.08 -11.03
N GLY A 107 -14.08 0.20 -11.07
CA GLY A 107 -14.28 -1.25 -11.10
C GLY A 107 -14.90 -1.82 -9.82
N LEU A 108 -14.67 -1.17 -8.67
CA LEU A 108 -15.26 -1.58 -7.39
C LEU A 108 -16.60 -0.93 -7.10
N THR A 109 -16.78 0.35 -7.46
CA THR A 109 -18.02 1.10 -7.15
C THR A 109 -19.07 1.00 -8.25
N PHE A 110 -18.66 0.67 -9.48
CA PHE A 110 -19.49 0.76 -10.69
C PHE A 110 -20.16 2.12 -10.89
N ASN A 111 -19.58 3.18 -10.31
CA ASN A 111 -20.12 4.53 -10.35
C ASN A 111 -19.25 5.46 -11.22
N PRO A 112 -19.71 5.86 -12.42
CA PRO A 112 -18.95 6.73 -13.31
C PRO A 112 -18.84 8.18 -12.81
N PHE A 113 -19.62 8.57 -11.80
CA PHE A 113 -19.56 9.90 -11.18
C PHE A 113 -18.53 10.00 -10.05
N TYR A 114 -17.89 8.88 -9.67
CA TYR A 114 -16.84 8.86 -8.63
C TYR A 114 -17.25 9.53 -7.31
N ASN A 115 -18.52 9.37 -6.89
CA ASN A 115 -18.99 9.88 -5.59
C ASN A 115 -18.22 9.30 -4.40
N PHE A 116 -17.61 8.13 -4.56
CA PHE A 116 -16.77 7.51 -3.54
C PHE A 116 -15.46 7.07 -4.17
N ILE A 117 -14.35 7.77 -3.85
CA ILE A 117 -13.01 7.40 -4.31
C ILE A 117 -12.39 6.45 -3.30
N ILE A 118 -11.95 5.28 -3.77
CA ILE A 118 -11.35 4.24 -2.93
C ILE A 118 -9.83 4.30 -3.11
N LEU A 119 -9.10 4.50 -2.02
CA LEU A 119 -7.63 4.48 -1.98
C LEU A 119 -7.16 3.30 -1.13
N GLN A 120 -6.73 2.23 -1.81
CA GLN A 120 -6.26 0.98 -1.22
C GLN A 120 -4.72 0.85 -1.35
N VAL A 121 -4.24 -0.40 -1.35
CA VAL A 121 -2.82 -0.74 -1.36
C VAL A 121 -2.08 -0.21 -2.60
N ILE A 122 -2.74 -0.13 -3.76
CA ILE A 122 -2.10 0.36 -5.00
C ILE A 122 -1.77 1.85 -4.89
N TRP A 123 -2.66 2.66 -4.30
CA TRP A 123 -2.39 4.05 -3.98
C TRP A 123 -1.19 4.19 -3.02
N ALA A 124 -1.17 3.40 -1.95
CA ALA A 124 -0.06 3.42 -0.98
C ALA A 124 1.28 3.04 -1.64
N ILE A 125 1.30 2.03 -2.51
CA ILE A 125 2.48 1.65 -3.31
C ILE A 125 2.87 2.80 -4.25
N GLY A 126 1.91 3.41 -4.94
CA GLY A 126 2.16 4.52 -5.86
C GLY A 126 2.82 5.71 -5.17
N CYS A 127 2.27 6.14 -4.03
CA CYS A 127 2.84 7.18 -3.18
C CYS A 127 4.23 6.79 -2.65
N SER A 128 4.40 5.54 -2.20
CA SER A 128 5.69 5.02 -1.72
C SER A 128 6.76 5.06 -2.82
N MET A 129 6.41 4.74 -4.07
CA MET A 129 7.34 4.81 -5.22
C MET A 129 7.72 6.25 -5.55
N ILE A 130 6.80 7.21 -5.42
CA ILE A 130 7.10 8.64 -5.61
C ILE A 130 8.09 9.10 -4.54
N LEU A 131 7.82 8.80 -3.26
CA LEU A 131 8.70 9.14 -2.15
C LEU A 131 10.07 8.48 -2.30
N LEU A 132 10.11 7.20 -2.68
CA LEU A 132 11.35 6.48 -2.95
C LEU A 132 12.13 7.15 -4.08
N GLY A 133 11.46 7.49 -5.18
CA GLY A 133 12.08 8.20 -6.29
C GLY A 133 12.68 9.56 -5.89
N ILE A 134 12.09 10.25 -4.90
CA ILE A 134 12.64 11.51 -4.38
C ILE A 134 13.86 11.25 -3.48
N VAL A 135 13.74 10.34 -2.50
CA VAL A 135 14.77 10.09 -1.48
C VAL A 135 16.01 9.39 -2.05
N THR A 136 15.82 8.52 -3.05
CA THR A 136 16.92 7.83 -3.74
C THR A 136 17.90 8.75 -4.46
N ARG A 137 17.51 10.01 -4.75
CA ARG A 137 18.42 11.01 -5.35
C ARG A 137 19.53 11.46 -4.40
N PHE A 138 19.32 11.35 -3.09
CA PHE A 138 20.30 11.78 -2.09
C PHE A 138 21.32 10.67 -1.84
N SER A 139 20.86 9.52 -1.33
CA SER A 139 21.70 8.32 -1.18
C SER A 139 20.86 7.09 -0.85
N GLN A 140 21.39 5.89 -1.11
CA GLN A 140 20.77 4.63 -0.65
C GLN A 140 20.73 4.53 0.88
N LYS A 141 21.73 5.09 1.59
CA LYS A 141 21.73 5.15 3.06
C LYS A 141 20.57 5.99 3.61
N SER A 142 20.22 7.08 2.94
CA SER A 142 19.08 7.92 3.32
C SER A 142 17.77 7.14 3.22
N VAL A 143 17.61 6.31 2.19
CA VAL A 143 16.45 5.42 2.05
C VAL A 143 16.36 4.44 3.23
N LEU A 144 17.48 3.80 3.59
CA LEU A 144 17.51 2.86 4.72
C LEU A 144 17.13 3.54 6.04
N VAL A 145 17.78 4.66 6.36
CA VAL A 145 17.57 5.40 7.61
C VAL A 145 16.13 5.86 7.73
N VAL A 146 15.57 6.46 6.67
CA VAL A 146 14.17 6.89 6.66
C VAL A 146 13.23 5.69 6.78
N GLY A 147 13.51 4.59 6.09
CA GLY A 147 12.72 3.36 6.18
C GLY A 147 12.67 2.79 7.61
N ILE A 148 13.82 2.67 8.27
CA ILE A 148 13.92 2.19 9.66
C ILE A 148 13.19 3.14 10.61
N LEU A 149 13.41 4.46 10.49
CA LEU A 149 12.76 5.44 11.34
C LEU A 149 11.23 5.40 11.21
N LEU A 150 10.69 5.29 9.99
CA LEU A 150 9.25 5.16 9.79
C LEU A 150 8.73 3.82 10.33
N PHE A 151 9.45 2.72 10.10
CA PHE A 151 9.01 1.39 10.51
C PHE A 151 8.96 1.24 12.04
N PHE A 152 9.97 1.72 12.77
CA PHE A 152 9.95 1.64 14.24
C PHE A 152 9.23 2.82 14.90
N GLY A 153 9.20 3.98 14.24
CA GLY A 153 8.67 5.23 14.79
C GLY A 153 7.17 5.44 14.59
N HIS A 154 6.52 4.78 13.62
CA HIS A 154 5.10 5.06 13.33
C HIS A 154 4.16 4.80 14.53
N ASN A 155 4.51 3.85 15.41
CA ASN A 155 3.73 3.55 16.61
C ASN A 155 3.89 4.58 17.74
N LEU A 156 4.87 5.47 17.68
CA LEU A 156 5.03 6.54 18.68
C LEU A 156 3.83 7.48 18.70
N LEU A 157 3.13 7.61 17.57
CA LEU A 157 1.93 8.43 17.44
C LEU A 157 0.75 7.89 18.25
N ASN A 158 0.78 6.62 18.67
CA ASN A 158 -0.24 6.05 19.56
C ASN A 158 -0.18 6.66 20.98
N TYR A 159 0.93 7.31 21.34
CA TYR A 159 1.12 7.93 22.66
C TYR A 159 0.91 9.44 22.65
N VAL A 160 0.55 10.04 21.51
CA VAL A 160 0.38 11.48 21.36
C VAL A 160 -1.09 11.79 21.06
N THR A 161 -1.62 12.86 21.66
CA THR A 161 -2.97 13.34 21.32
C THR A 161 -2.97 13.90 19.91
N LEU A 162 -3.61 13.18 18.99
CA LEU A 162 -3.75 13.60 17.60
C LEU A 162 -4.93 14.57 17.43
N PRO A 163 -4.88 15.47 16.44
CA PRO A 163 -6.03 16.31 16.07
C PRO A 163 -7.27 15.46 15.76
N ALA A 164 -8.44 15.99 16.10
CA ALA A 164 -9.71 15.29 15.91
C ALA A 164 -9.94 14.89 14.46
N THR A 165 -10.48 13.68 14.26
CA THR A 165 -10.98 13.18 12.97
C THR A 165 -12.00 14.15 12.38
N GLY A 166 -11.98 14.37 11.07
CA GLY A 166 -12.87 15.33 10.41
C GLY A 166 -12.29 16.74 10.28
N THR A 167 -11.24 17.07 11.04
CA THR A 167 -10.43 18.27 10.76
C THR A 167 -9.47 18.02 9.60
N PHE A 168 -9.07 19.07 8.87
CA PHE A 168 -8.11 18.94 7.77
C PHE A 168 -6.81 18.25 8.23
N TYR A 169 -6.22 18.71 9.34
CA TYR A 169 -4.98 18.14 9.87
C TYR A 169 -5.16 16.72 10.42
N GLY A 170 -6.28 16.43 11.09
CA GLY A 170 -6.59 15.09 11.59
C GLY A 170 -6.71 14.08 10.45
N ASN A 171 -7.45 14.43 9.40
CA ASN A 171 -7.60 13.60 8.21
C ASN A 171 -6.26 13.37 7.50
N LEU A 172 -5.43 14.41 7.39
CA LEU A 172 -4.10 14.30 6.78
C LEU A 172 -3.20 13.34 7.57
N ILE A 173 -3.15 13.46 8.89
CA ILE A 173 -2.37 12.56 9.75
C ILE A 173 -2.87 11.12 9.62
N GLN A 174 -4.18 10.90 9.53
CA GLN A 174 -4.74 9.57 9.35
C GLN A 174 -4.34 8.95 8.02
N VAL A 175 -4.44 9.69 6.92
CA VAL A 175 -4.03 9.20 5.59
C VAL A 175 -2.52 8.93 5.54
N LEU A 176 -1.71 9.75 6.21
CA LEU A 176 -0.26 9.60 6.17
C LEU A 176 0.26 8.50 7.11
N LEU A 177 -0.28 8.40 8.33
CA LEU A 177 0.41 7.72 9.44
C LEU A 177 -0.45 6.71 10.20
N THR A 178 -1.71 7.00 10.52
CA THR A 178 -2.43 6.27 11.59
C THR A 178 -3.74 5.57 11.20
N GLY A 179 -4.27 5.81 10.00
CA GLY A 179 -5.63 5.38 9.63
C GLY A 179 -5.81 3.86 9.48
N ARG A 180 -6.83 3.31 10.15
CA ARG A 180 -7.41 1.97 9.90
C ARG A 180 -8.63 2.07 8.97
N GLY A 181 -8.50 2.82 7.89
CA GLY A 181 -9.64 3.24 7.06
C GLY A 181 -10.20 4.58 7.54
N ASN A 182 -10.06 5.62 6.71
CA ASN A 182 -10.65 6.93 6.95
C ASN A 182 -11.56 7.30 5.78
N VAL A 183 -12.77 7.76 6.07
CA VAL A 183 -13.72 8.28 5.07
C VAL A 183 -13.82 9.78 5.24
N ILE A 184 -13.29 10.51 4.26
CA ILE A 184 -13.19 11.96 4.27
C ILE A 184 -14.27 12.52 3.33
N PRO A 185 -15.28 13.25 3.84
CA PRO A 185 -16.26 13.91 2.99
C PRO A 185 -15.62 15.07 2.21
N ILE A 186 -15.89 15.15 0.91
CA ILE A 186 -15.55 16.25 0.02
C ILE A 186 -16.86 16.87 -0.47
N GLY A 187 -17.38 17.81 0.32
CA GLY A 187 -18.71 18.38 0.07
C GLY A 187 -19.84 17.43 0.47
N GLN A 188 -21.00 17.58 -0.17
CA GLN A 188 -22.23 16.89 0.26
C GLN A 188 -22.41 15.50 -0.35
N GLN A 189 -21.79 15.23 -1.50
CA GLN A 189 -22.07 14.03 -2.31
C GLN A 189 -20.81 13.25 -2.72
N HIS A 190 -19.62 13.72 -2.33
CA HIS A 190 -18.37 13.04 -2.65
C HIS A 190 -17.60 12.69 -1.38
N PHE A 191 -16.92 11.55 -1.39
CA PHE A 191 -16.16 11.04 -0.27
C PHE A 191 -14.87 10.37 -0.77
N ILE A 192 -13.82 10.41 0.04
CA ILE A 192 -12.59 9.66 -0.18
C ILE A 192 -12.43 8.65 0.96
N GLY A 193 -12.42 7.36 0.62
CA GLY A 193 -12.06 6.27 1.53
C GLY A 193 -10.58 5.93 1.41
N ALA A 194 -9.77 6.32 2.38
CA ALA A 194 -8.35 5.95 2.48
C ALA A 194 -8.16 4.76 3.42
N PHE A 195 -7.93 3.57 2.84
CA PHE A 195 -7.85 2.30 3.56
C PHE A 195 -6.42 1.85 3.88
N TYR A 196 -5.43 2.51 3.28
CA TYR A 196 -4.00 2.26 3.51
C TYR A 196 -3.28 3.57 3.80
N THR A 197 -2.45 3.57 4.84
CA THR A 197 -1.61 4.71 5.18
C THR A 197 -0.46 4.87 4.19
N ILE A 198 0.12 6.06 4.05
CA ILE A 198 1.22 6.26 3.09
C ILE A 198 2.58 5.90 3.71
N LEU A 199 2.90 6.48 4.87
CA LEU A 199 4.26 6.43 5.43
C LEU A 199 4.66 5.07 6.03
N PRO A 200 3.80 4.36 6.78
CA PRO A 200 4.13 3.00 7.25
C PRO A 200 4.41 2.02 6.10
N TRP A 201 3.65 2.12 5.00
CA TRP A 201 3.87 1.31 3.81
C TRP A 201 5.11 1.76 3.02
N THR A 202 5.38 3.06 2.98
CA THR A 202 6.63 3.61 2.45
C THR A 202 7.84 3.03 3.19
N ALA A 203 7.75 2.86 4.51
CA ALA A 203 8.80 2.28 5.34
C ALA A 203 9.21 0.88 4.84
N LEU A 204 8.23 0.00 4.60
CA LEU A 204 8.47 -1.35 4.08
C LEU A 204 9.13 -1.33 2.69
N MET A 205 8.67 -0.45 1.80
CA MET A 205 9.27 -0.30 0.47
C MET A 205 10.71 0.20 0.55
N PHE A 206 10.99 1.14 1.45
CA PHE A 206 12.33 1.71 1.65
C PHE A 206 13.29 0.65 2.22
N ILE A 207 12.86 -0.12 3.22
CA ILE A 207 13.65 -1.23 3.77
C ILE A 207 13.90 -2.30 2.70
N GLY A 208 12.92 -2.60 1.84
CA GLY A 208 13.12 -3.53 0.73
C GLY A 208 14.03 -2.99 -0.39
N TYR A 209 14.13 -1.67 -0.55
CA TYR A 209 14.99 -1.05 -1.57
C TYR A 209 16.46 -0.96 -1.13
N ALA A 210 16.70 -0.68 0.14
CA ALA A 210 18.03 -0.40 0.67
C ALA A 210 18.86 -1.67 0.87
#